data_AF-A0A024QC14-F1
#
_entry.id   AF-A0A024QC14-F1
#
_cell.length_a   1.000
_cell.length_b   1.000
_cell.length_c   1.000
_cell.angle_alpha   90.00
_cell.angle_beta   90.00
_cell.angle_gamma   90.00
#
_symmetry.space_group_name_H-M   'P 1'
#
loop_
_entity.id
_entity.type
_entity.pdbx_description
1 polymer ?
#
loop_
_entity_poly.entity_id
_entity_poly.type
_entity_poly.pdbx_seq_one_letter_code
_entity_poly.pdbx_strand_id
1 'polypeptide(L)' 'MKIRKYSVDDELGWVRCRVLSFLDTAYYDNVFSEKEKYENPSIELVE' A
#
# COMPACT_ATOMS: atom_id res chain seq x y z
N MET A 1 -15.35 15.61 13.22
CA MET A 1 -13.96 15.34 12.78
C MET A 1 -13.38 16.63 12.21
N LYS A 2 -12.19 17.08 12.65
CA LYS A 2 -11.55 18.29 12.13
C LYS A 2 -10.35 17.88 11.28
N ILE A 3 -10.31 18.28 10.01
CA ILE A 3 -9.12 18.09 9.16
C ILE A 3 -8.12 19.19 9.54
N ARG A 4 -6.89 18.80 9.84
CA ARG A 4 -5.80 19.72 10.25
C ARG A 4 -4.52 19.39 9.49
N LYS A 5 -3.56 20.33 9.52
CA LYS A 5 -2.21 20.10 8.97
C LYS A 5 -1.49 19.01 9.76
N TYR A 6 -0.61 18.32 9.05
CA TYR A 6 0.32 17.34 9.61
C TYR A 6 1.26 17.97 10.64
N SER A 7 1.53 17.22 11.71
CA SER A 7 2.59 17.46 12.69
C SER A 7 3.50 16.23 12.77
N VAL A 8 4.75 16.41 13.18
CA VAL A 8 5.71 15.31 13.41
C VAL A 8 5.17 14.31 14.44
N ASP A 9 4.40 14.77 15.44
CA ASP A 9 3.76 13.90 16.43
C ASP A 9 2.75 12.91 15.81
N ASP A 10 2.28 13.17 14.60
CA ASP A 10 1.33 12.30 13.91
C ASP A 10 2.03 11.11 13.24
N GLU A 11 3.35 11.15 13.05
CA GLU A 11 4.10 10.20 12.23
C GLU A 11 3.81 8.74 12.63
N LEU A 12 3.88 8.45 13.93
CA LEU A 12 3.61 7.12 14.46
C LEU A 12 2.16 6.69 14.25
N GLY A 13 1.21 7.62 14.36
CA GLY A 13 -0.21 7.38 14.10
C GLY A 13 -0.46 7.09 12.62
N TRP A 14 0.14 7.88 11.73
CA TRP A 14 0.07 7.70 10.28
C TRP A 14 0.62 6.34 9.84
N VAL A 15 1.82 5.96 10.33
CA VAL A 15 2.43 4.66 10.00
C VAL A 15 1.53 3.51 10.46
N ARG A 16 0.98 3.58 11.68
CA ARG A 16 0.07 2.55 12.19
C ARG A 16 -1.20 2.45 11.34
N CYS A 17 -1.85 3.57 11.04
CA CYS A 17 -3.04 3.58 10.19
C CYS A 17 -2.75 3.04 8.78
N ARG A 18 -1.57 3.34 8.23
CA ARG A 18 -1.13 2.79 6.96
C ARG A 18 -0.93 1.27 7.03
N VAL A 19 -0.29 0.75 8.07
CA VAL A 19 -0.16 -0.72 8.28
C VAL A 19 -1.52 -1.38 8.41
N LEU A 20 -2.43 -0.81 9.22
CA LEU A 20 -3.78 -1.34 9.39
C LEU A 20 -4.56 -1.39 8.06
N SER A 21 -4.36 -0.41 7.16
CA SER A 21 -5.00 -0.42 5.84
C SER A 21 -4.61 -1.60 4.95
N PHE A 22 -3.50 -2.28 5.27
CA PHE A 22 -3.07 -3.49 4.55
C PHE A 22 -3.61 -4.79 5.15
N LEU A 23 -4.12 -4.79 6.38
CA LEU A 23 -4.55 -6.03 7.05
C LEU A 23 -5.73 -6.72 6.36
N ASP A 24 -6.65 -5.93 5.78
CA ASP A 24 -7.79 -6.47 5.02
C ASP A 24 -7.44 -6.73 3.54
N THR A 25 -6.17 -6.59 3.17
CA THR A 25 -5.71 -6.85 1.79
C THR A 25 -4.95 -8.17 1.73
N ALA A 26 -5.13 -8.90 0.64
CA ALA A 26 -4.37 -10.13 0.35
C ALA A 26 -2.89 -9.86 -0.01
N TYR A 27 -2.32 -8.71 0.41
CA TYR A 27 -0.96 -8.32 0.05
C TYR A 27 0.10 -9.34 0.51
N TYR A 28 -0.19 -10.08 1.58
CA TYR A 28 0.66 -11.18 2.07
C TYR A 28 0.46 -12.51 1.34
N ASP A 29 -0.71 -12.72 0.72
CA ASP A 29 -1.02 -13.96 -0.01
C ASP A 29 -0.59 -13.88 -1.49
N ASN A 30 -0.44 -12.66 -2.02
CA ASN A 30 -0.10 -12.41 -3.43
C ASN A 30 1.42 -12.35 -3.68
N VAL A 31 2.17 -13.28 -3.09
CA VAL A 31 3.65 -13.36 -3.23
C VAL A 31 4.00 -14.38 -4.29
N PHE A 32 4.30 -13.93 -5.50
CA PHE A 32 4.80 -14.77 -6.58
C PHE A 32 6.31 -14.65 -6.73
N SER A 33 6.97 -15.79 -6.95
CA SER A 33 8.41 -15.84 -7.25
C SER A 33 8.76 -15.33 -8.65
N GLU A 34 7.76 -15.10 -9.48
CA GLU A 34 7.89 -14.67 -10.87
C GLU A 34 6.79 -13.67 -11.23
N LYS A 35 7.11 -12.78 -12.16
CA LYS A 35 6.19 -11.73 -12.61
C LYS A 35 5.04 -12.34 -13.41
N GLU A 36 3.82 -11.91 -13.13
CA GLU A 36 2.64 -12.34 -13.88
C GLU A 36 2.78 -12.01 -15.37
N LYS A 37 2.43 -12.97 -16.23
CA LYS A 37 2.41 -12.83 -17.68
C LYS A 37 0.97 -12.64 -18.11
N TYR A 38 0.69 -11.50 -18.75
CA TYR A 38 -0.63 -11.21 -19.30
C TYR A 38 -0.60 -11.37 -20.82
N GLU A 39 -1.68 -11.92 -21.38
CA GLU A 39 -1.86 -12.00 -22.84
C GLU A 39 -2.09 -10.62 -23.46
N ASN A 40 -2.73 -9.72 -22.71
CA ASN A 40 -3.01 -8.35 -23.14
C ASN A 40 -1.89 -7.38 -22.73
N PRO A 41 -1.73 -6.25 -23.43
CA PRO A 41 -0.82 -5.20 -23.02
C PRO A 41 -1.12 -4.76 -21.58
N SER A 42 -0.08 -4.78 -20.73
CA SER A 42 -0.16 -4.32 -19.35
C SER A 42 0.70 -3.07 -19.17
N ILE A 43 0.29 -2.21 -18.24
CA ILE A 43 1.07 -1.03 -17.84
C ILE A 43 1.90 -1.43 -16.64
N GLU A 44 3.21 -1.32 -16.77
CA GLU A 44 4.14 -1.48 -15.66
C GLU A 44 4.62 -0.10 -15.20
N LEU A 45 4.31 0.25 -13.96
CA LEU A 45 4.84 1.45 -13.33
C LEU A 45 6.22 1.08 -12.75
N VAL A 46 7.28 1.37 -13.50
CA VAL A 46 8.68 1.25 -13.04
C VAL A 46 9.17 2.64 -12.65
N GLU A 47 9.81 2.75 -11.48
CA GLU A 47 10.63 3.90 -11.08
C GLU A 47 12.12 3.55 -11.24
#